data_AF-A0A956GGY4-F1
#
_entry.id   AF-A0A956GGY4-F1
#
_cell.length_a   1.000
_cell.length_b   1.000
_cell.length_c   1.000
_cell.angle_alpha   90.00
_cell.angle_beta   90.00
_cell.angle_gamma   90.00
#
_symmetry.space_group_name_H-M   'P 1'
#
loop_
_entity.id
_entity.type
_entity.pdbx_description
1 polymer ?
#
loop_
_entity_poly.entity_id
_entity_poly.type
_entity_poly.pdbx_seq_one_letter_code
_entity_poly.pdbx_strand_id
1 'polypeptide(L)' 'MDQSKKTMRHFYCRDVLWETFEQMANDFDCSIDYLINEAMRYYARSKNYQSPSMSTSGVGMPPPAGAPASQPPRRP' A
#
# COMPACT_ATOMS: atom_id res chain seq x y z
N MET A 1 4.24 0.59 -14.42
CA MET A 1 2.80 0.22 -14.34
C MET A 1 2.06 1.40 -13.75
N ASP A 2 0.98 1.85 -14.39
CA ASP A 2 0.16 2.96 -13.91
C ASP A 2 -0.52 2.57 -12.59
N GLN A 3 0.04 3.01 -11.46
CA GLN A 3 -0.45 2.68 -10.12
C GLN A 3 -1.81 3.33 -9.82
N SER A 4 -2.15 4.37 -10.57
CA SER A 4 -3.40 5.13 -10.45
C SER A 4 -4.58 4.48 -11.16
N LYS A 5 -4.33 3.42 -11.95
CA LYS A 5 -5.37 2.77 -12.74
C LYS A 5 -6.37 2.06 -11.84
N LYS A 6 -7.55 2.66 -11.68
CA LYS A 6 -8.73 1.98 -11.14
C LYS A 6 -9.48 1.27 -12.27
N THR A 7 -9.62 -0.04 -12.14
CA THR A 7 -10.46 -0.86 -13.02
C THR A 7 -11.58 -1.48 -12.22
N MET A 8 -12.79 -1.54 -12.78
CA MET A 8 -13.91 -2.25 -12.16
C MET A 8 -13.57 -3.74 -11.98
N ARG A 9 -13.87 -4.29 -10.81
CA ARG A 9 -13.66 -5.70 -10.45
C ARG A 9 -14.97 -6.26 -9.93
N HIS A 10 -15.36 -7.45 -10.38
CA HIS A 10 -16.53 -8.16 -9.86
C HIS A 10 -16.04 -9.24 -8.88
N PHE A 11 -16.71 -9.37 -7.74
CA PHE A 11 -16.44 -10.43 -6.76
C PHE A 11 -17.73 -10.81 -6.02
N TYR A 12 -17.78 -12.03 -5.49
CA TYR A 12 -18.86 -12.44 -4.60
C TYR A 12 -18.59 -11.90 -3.20
N CYS A 13 -19.49 -11.06 -2.71
CA CYS A 13 -19.46 -10.54 -1.34
C CYS A 13 -20.47 -11.29 -0.47
N ARG A 14 -20.19 -11.43 0.83
CA ARG A 14 -21.16 -11.94 1.80
C ARG A 14 -22.00 -10.78 2.31
N ASP A 15 -23.31 -10.96 2.39
CA ASP A 15 -24.26 -9.92 2.80
C ASP A 15 -23.87 -9.30 4.15
N VAL A 16 -23.55 -10.12 5.16
CA VAL A 16 -23.14 -9.62 6.48
C VAL A 16 -21.89 -8.72 6.44
N LEU A 17 -20.94 -9.00 5.54
CA LEU A 17 -19.75 -8.15 5.39
C LEU A 17 -20.09 -6.85 4.68
N TRP A 18 -20.98 -6.93 3.68
CA TRP A 18 -21.45 -5.75 2.97
C TRP A 18 -22.20 -4.79 3.90
N GLU A 19 -23.17 -5.29 4.66
CA GLU A 19 -23.95 -4.51 5.63
C GLU A 19 -23.04 -3.83 6.66
N THR A 20 -22.01 -4.55 7.15
CA THR A 20 -21.02 -3.98 8.08
C THR A 20 -20.23 -2.84 7.44
N PHE A 21 -19.81 -3.01 6.17
CA PHE A 21 -19.06 -1.98 5.45
C PHE A 21 -19.93 -0.79 5.06
N GLU A 22 -21.24 -1.00 4.80
CA GLU A 22 -22.21 0.08 4.62
C GLU A 22 -22.35 0.92 5.89
N GLN A 23 -22.47 0.28 7.05
CA GLN A 23 -22.52 0.98 8.32
C GLN A 23 -21.23 1.77 8.59
N MET A 24 -20.06 1.16 8.39
CA MET A 24 -18.78 1.86 8.51
C MET A 24 -18.64 3.04 7.54
N ALA A 25 -19.07 2.88 6.28
CA ALA A 25 -19.01 3.94 5.29
C ALA A 25 -19.83 5.17 5.73
N ASN A 26 -21.00 4.92 6.33
CA ASN A 26 -21.85 5.96 6.90
C ASN A 26 -21.21 6.61 8.15
N ASP A 27 -20.70 5.81 9.08
CA ASP A 27 -20.14 6.29 10.34
C ASP A 27 -18.87 7.13 10.16
N PHE A 28 -18.05 6.83 9.15
CA PHE A 28 -16.76 7.49 8.88
C PHE A 28 -16.82 8.49 7.70
N ASP A 29 -18.00 8.76 7.13
CA ASP A 29 -18.18 9.61 5.94
C ASP A 29 -17.23 9.21 4.77
N CYS A 30 -17.06 7.90 4.56
CA CYS A 30 -16.16 7.33 3.56
C CYS A 30 -16.90 6.44 2.57
N SER A 31 -16.30 6.14 1.41
CA SER A 31 -16.91 5.20 0.46
C SER A 31 -16.57 3.74 0.78
N ILE A 32 -17.51 2.83 0.48
CA ILE A 32 -17.28 1.39 0.61
C ILE A 32 -16.08 0.96 -0.26
N ASP A 33 -15.91 1.56 -1.45
CA ASP A 33 -14.72 1.34 -2.29
C ASP A 33 -13.42 1.66 -1.55
N TYR A 34 -13.39 2.76 -0.78
CA TYR A 34 -12.21 3.11 0.00
C TYR A 34 -11.90 2.05 1.06
N LEU A 35 -12.92 1.62 1.80
CA LEU A 35 -12.78 0.58 2.82
C LEU A 35 -12.31 -0.75 2.23
N ILE A 36 -12.85 -1.17 1.08
CA ILE A 36 -12.42 -2.40 0.40
C ILE A 36 -10.96 -2.30 -0.03
N ASN A 37 -10.55 -1.16 -0.60
CA ASN A 37 -9.15 -0.95 -0.99
C ASN A 37 -8.20 -0.99 0.22
N GLU A 38 -8.59 -0.39 1.35
CA GLU A 38 -7.82 -0.44 2.59
C GLU A 38 -7.74 -1.86 3.15
N ALA A 39 -8.85 -2.60 3.18
CA ALA A 39 -8.88 -4.00 3.62
C ALA A 39 -7.97 -4.88 2.75
N MET A 40 -7.99 -4.71 1.42
CA MET A 40 -7.10 -5.42 0.50
C MET A 40 -5.63 -5.12 0.76
N ARG A 41 -5.27 -3.84 0.97
CA ARG A 41 -3.89 -3.45 1.30
C ARG A 41 -3.45 -4.03 2.63
N TYR A 42 -4.30 -3.96 3.64
CA TYR A 42 -4.02 -4.47 4.98
C TYR A 42 -3.80 -5.98 4.95
N TYR A 43 -4.67 -6.72 4.25
CA TYR A 43 -4.56 -8.18 4.13
C TYR A 43 -3.32 -8.61 3.34
N ALA A 44 -2.97 -7.91 2.26
CA ALA A 44 -1.72 -8.18 1.53
C ALA A 44 -0.49 -7.98 2.44
N ARG A 45 -0.45 -6.86 3.18
CA ARG A 45 0.63 -6.54 4.12
C ARG A 45 0.77 -7.60 5.22
N SER A 46 -0.35 -8.07 5.79
CA SER A 46 -0.33 -9.09 6.86
C SER A 46 0.20 -10.45 6.39
N LYS A 47 0.22 -10.68 5.08
CA LYS A 47 0.77 -11.88 4.43
C LYS A 47 2.16 -11.66 3.82
N ASN A 48 2.84 -10.56 4.18
CA ASN A 48 4.14 -10.16 3.62
C ASN A 48 4.15 -9.93 2.09
N TYR A 49 2.99 -9.73 1.47
CA TYR A 49 2.94 -9.27 0.08
C TYR A 49 3.12 -7.75 0.05
N GLN A 50 4.18 -7.28 -0.61
CA GLN A 50 4.35 -5.85 -0.88
C GLN A 50 3.35 -5.44 -1.97
N SER A 51 2.35 -4.64 -1.61
CA SER A 51 1.58 -3.90 -2.60
C SER A 51 2.46 -2.77 -3.15
N PRO A 52 2.80 -2.73 -4.45
CA PRO A 52 3.74 -1.75 -5.01
C PRO A 52 3.17 -0.31 -5.09
N SER A 53 2.10 0.01 -4.35
CA SER A 53 1.36 1.28 -4.44
C SER A 53 1.63 2.25 -3.29
N MET A 54 2.68 2.03 -2.50
CA MET A 54 3.03 2.98 -1.42
C MET A 54 4.54 3.10 -1.26
N SER A 55 5.21 3.42 -2.37
CA SER A 55 6.55 4.00 -2.37
C SER A 55 6.46 5.52 -2.61
N THR A 56 5.52 6.20 -1.94
CA THR A 56 5.45 7.67 -1.88
C THR A 56 5.11 8.12 -0.46
N SER A 57 5.80 7.52 0.51
CA SER A 57 6.16 8.20 1.74
C SER A 57 7.60 7.82 2.00
N GLY A 58 8.49 8.38 1.16
CA GLY A 58 9.87 8.61 1.53
C GLY A 58 9.90 9.62 2.66
N VAL A 59 9.46 9.22 3.85
CA VAL A 59 10.04 9.75 5.06
C VAL A 59 11.46 9.21 5.02
N GLY A 60 12.40 10.06 4.62
CA GLY A 60 13.80 9.71 4.51
C GLY A 60 14.25 9.10 5.83
N MET A 61 14.39 7.78 5.85
CA MET A 61 15.28 7.14 6.80
C MET A 61 16.68 7.41 6.24
N PRO A 62 17.50 8.28 6.86
CA PRO A 62 18.88 8.40 6.42
C PRO A 62 19.53 7.02 6.54
N PRO A 63 20.37 6.61 5.59
CA PRO A 63 21.19 5.42 5.78
C PRO A 63 22.02 5.62 7.06
N PRO A 64 22.25 4.58 7.88
CA PRO A 64 23.17 4.69 9.00
C PRO A 64 24.53 5.14 8.46
N ALA A 65 24.97 6.33 8.87
CA ALA A 65 26.27 6.89 8.54
C ALA A 65 27.35 5.95 9.08
N GLY A 66 28.03 5.23 8.17
CA GLY A 66 29.06 4.29 8.60
C GLY A 66 29.69 3.48 7.47
N ALA A 67 30.32 4.13 6.49
CA ALA A 67 31.48 3.58 5.78
C ALA A 67 32.16 4.67 4.91
N PRO A 68 33.48 4.94 5.08
CA PRO A 68 34.19 5.90 4.25
C PRO A 68 34.41 5.37 2.83
N ALA A 69 34.25 6.26 1.86
CA ALA A 69 34.48 6.04 0.44
C ALA A 69 35.92 5.55 0.18
N SER A 70 36.07 4.32 -0.29
CA SER A 70 37.33 3.81 -0.83
C SER A 70 37.31 3.99 -2.35
N GLN A 71 37.99 5.02 -2.85
CA GLN A 71 38.24 5.21 -4.28
C GLN A 71 39.08 4.05 -4.86
N PRO A 72 38.83 3.59 -6.09
CA PRO A 72 39.74 2.67 -6.77
C PRO A 72 40.99 3.41 -7.29
N PRO A 73 42.18 2.76 -7.32
CA PRO A 73 43.40 3.41 -7.76
C PRO A 73 43.41 3.58 -9.29
N ARG A 74 43.80 4.77 -9.74
CA ARG A 74 44.19 5.01 -11.15
C ARG A 74 45.47 4.21 -11.43
N ARG A 75 45.43 3.35 -12.45
CA ARG A 75 46.60 2.60 -12.95
C ARG A 75 47.34 3.40 -14.04
N PRO A 76 48.65 3.15 -14.22
CA PRO A 76 49.61 4.02 -14.92
C PRO A 76 49.39 4.11 -16.44
#